data_AF-A0A858AQA1-F1
#
_entry.id   AF-A0A858AQA1-F1
#
_cell.length_a   1.000
_cell.length_b   1.000
_cell.length_c   1.000
_cell.angle_alpha   90.00
_cell.angle_beta   90.00
_cell.angle_gamma   90.00
#
_symmetry.space_group_name_H-M   'P 1'
#
loop_
_entity.id
_entity.type
_entity.pdbx_description
1 polymer ?
#
loop_
_entity_poly.entity_id
_entity_poly.type
_entity_poly.pdbx_seq_one_letter_code
_entity_poly.pdbx_strand_id
1 'polypeptide(L)'
;MKSFNILFKMQFDHYRQDIVTITYGWTLTFLTLFIWLTFKQTNPNAFAYDPFVLASAIGVGTIRNCIHATTRILFNYKNQGFLNKIYSTPISKWNFLASIILFNVLINFIITTLLFTTAMLYADQRNNLNDVNWGMFLIGYLMLVITCILFSFLIVEYVKTNDKASFWSNVFFYTCVWFLGLGVPISEISQYEFFTYLTYLFPQKYAINIMQAGWIGATDFQIGIVDGGANFGYGIYVFLPYLLGSIVIFTTLTWLVMLNYKKRINAIKSTSNNIEISNAYKRIELIKKINNLEELNQLIENNKTPNNGGS
;
A
#
# COMPACT_ATOMS: atom_id res chain seq x y z
N MET A 1 -20.08 -5.03 -15.48
CA MET A 1 -19.68 -3.63 -15.74
C MET A 1 -20.40 -2.62 -14.86
N LYS A 2 -21.75 -2.58 -14.79
CA LYS A 2 -22.49 -1.57 -13.98
C LYS A 2 -21.99 -1.45 -12.53
N SER A 3 -21.81 -2.57 -11.83
CA SER A 3 -21.33 -2.57 -10.43
C SER A 3 -19.91 -2.02 -10.28
N PHE A 4 -19.00 -2.26 -11.24
CA PHE A 4 -17.65 -1.72 -11.19
C PHE A 4 -17.65 -0.20 -11.33
N ASN A 5 -18.43 0.34 -12.28
CA ASN A 5 -18.52 1.78 -12.50
C ASN A 5 -19.09 2.51 -11.27
N ILE A 6 -20.07 1.88 -10.59
CA ILE A 6 -20.62 2.43 -9.33
C ILE A 6 -19.53 2.47 -8.25
N LEU A 7 -18.79 1.38 -8.05
CA LEU A 7 -17.71 1.33 -7.07
C LEU A 7 -16.60 2.34 -7.38
N PHE A 8 -16.21 2.44 -8.66
CA PHE A 8 -15.19 3.39 -9.11
C PHE A 8 -15.65 4.83 -8.88
N LYS A 9 -16.90 5.15 -9.21
CA LYS A 9 -17.49 6.47 -8.94
C LYS A 9 -17.51 6.78 -7.43
N MET A 10 -17.86 5.80 -6.59
CA MET A 10 -17.79 5.96 -5.14
C MET A 10 -16.38 6.27 -4.65
N GLN A 11 -15.33 5.63 -5.20
CA GLN A 11 -13.94 5.98 -4.86
C GLN A 11 -13.64 7.44 -5.21
N PHE A 12 -14.05 7.87 -6.41
CA PHE A 12 -13.82 9.21 -6.90
C PHE A 12 -14.54 10.27 -6.08
N ASP A 13 -15.83 10.05 -5.78
CA ASP A 13 -16.63 10.95 -4.95
C ASP A 13 -16.03 11.08 -3.55
N HIS A 14 -15.56 9.97 -2.98
CA HIS A 14 -14.91 9.99 -1.68
C HIS A 14 -13.58 10.76 -1.71
N TYR A 15 -12.74 10.51 -2.72
CA TYR A 15 -11.47 11.20 -2.89
C TYR A 15 -11.67 12.71 -3.05
N ARG A 16 -12.65 13.13 -3.87
CA ARG A 16 -12.98 14.53 -4.09
C ARG A 16 -13.42 15.25 -2.82
N GLN A 17 -14.12 14.57 -1.92
CA GLN A 17 -14.53 15.12 -0.63
C GLN A 17 -13.35 15.27 0.36
N ASP A 18 -12.28 14.51 0.17
CA ASP A 18 -11.09 14.57 1.03
C ASP A 18 -10.10 15.63 0.54
N ILE A 19 -10.54 16.89 0.62
CA ILE A 19 -9.75 18.07 0.23
C ILE A 19 -8.40 18.09 0.93
N VAL A 20 -8.33 17.66 2.19
CA VAL A 20 -7.07 17.58 2.95
C VAL A 20 -6.09 16.63 2.27
N THR A 21 -6.52 15.41 1.90
CA THR A 21 -5.62 14.47 1.21
C THR A 21 -5.14 15.00 -0.13
N ILE A 22 -6.04 15.62 -0.90
CA ILE A 22 -5.72 16.24 -2.20
C ILE A 22 -4.74 17.39 -2.01
N THR A 23 -5.11 18.40 -1.23
CA THR A 23 -4.32 19.61 -1.05
C THR A 23 -2.95 19.29 -0.47
N TYR A 24 -2.86 18.53 0.63
CA TYR A 24 -1.56 18.17 1.18
C TYR A 24 -0.77 17.24 0.27
N GLY A 25 -1.42 16.42 -0.56
CA GLY A 25 -0.73 15.49 -1.44
C GLY A 25 -0.11 16.15 -2.63
N TRP A 26 -0.91 16.95 -3.29
CA TRP A 26 -0.51 17.65 -4.46
C TRP A 26 0.48 18.74 -4.05
N THR A 27 0.08 19.62 -3.13
CA THR A 27 0.90 20.78 -2.75
C THR A 27 2.25 20.38 -2.18
N LEU A 28 2.30 19.40 -1.25
CA LEU A 28 3.59 19.00 -0.65
C LEU A 28 4.51 18.38 -1.70
N THR A 29 3.99 17.50 -2.56
CA THR A 29 4.80 16.83 -3.58
C THR A 29 5.26 17.80 -4.67
N PHE A 30 4.41 18.74 -5.12
CA PHE A 30 4.84 19.81 -6.04
C PHE A 30 5.86 20.74 -5.42
N LEU A 31 5.62 21.23 -4.20
CA LEU A 31 6.57 22.12 -3.52
C LEU A 31 7.91 21.42 -3.31
N THR A 32 7.88 20.14 -2.91
CA THR A 32 9.10 19.35 -2.73
C THR A 32 9.84 19.24 -4.06
N LEU A 33 9.18 18.81 -5.14
CA LEU A 33 9.82 18.72 -6.46
C LEU A 33 10.38 20.07 -6.92
N PHE A 34 9.60 21.14 -6.78
CA PHE A 34 9.99 22.49 -7.20
C PHE A 34 11.22 23.00 -6.44
N ILE A 35 11.24 22.80 -5.11
CA ILE A 35 12.40 23.13 -4.26
C ILE A 35 13.61 22.32 -4.75
N TRP A 36 13.48 21.00 -4.90
CA TRP A 36 14.62 20.16 -5.29
C TRP A 36 15.18 20.48 -6.67
N LEU A 37 14.33 20.72 -7.68
CA LEU A 37 14.79 21.09 -9.02
C LEU A 37 15.42 22.49 -9.05
N THR A 38 14.87 23.43 -8.29
CA THR A 38 15.38 24.82 -8.25
C THR A 38 16.70 24.93 -7.52
N PHE A 39 16.85 24.27 -6.36
CA PHE A 39 18.07 24.40 -5.54
C PHE A 39 19.24 23.52 -6.02
N LYS A 40 18.99 22.42 -6.76
CA LYS A 40 20.08 21.56 -7.28
C LYS A 40 20.70 22.05 -8.60
N GLN A 41 20.08 22.98 -9.32
CA GLN A 41 20.58 23.47 -10.62
C GLN A 41 21.49 24.70 -10.57
N THR A 42 21.51 25.46 -9.46
CA THR A 42 22.03 26.84 -9.49
C THR A 42 23.47 27.03 -9.02
N ASN A 43 24.21 25.99 -8.67
CA ASN A 43 25.53 26.20 -8.07
C ASN A 43 26.58 25.18 -8.58
N PRO A 44 27.58 25.62 -9.37
CA PRO A 44 28.67 24.75 -9.85
C PRO A 44 29.58 24.23 -8.73
N ASN A 45 29.46 24.75 -7.50
CA ASN A 45 30.12 24.25 -6.29
C ASN A 45 29.15 23.59 -5.29
N ALA A 46 27.85 23.46 -5.61
CA ALA A 46 26.94 22.67 -4.78
C ALA A 46 26.99 21.20 -5.18
N PHE A 47 26.51 20.35 -4.26
CA PHE A 47 26.30 18.91 -4.47
C PHE A 47 25.92 18.60 -5.92
N ALA A 48 26.77 17.84 -6.60
CA ALA A 48 26.65 17.52 -8.01
C ALA A 48 25.20 17.20 -8.39
N TYR A 49 24.76 17.71 -9.54
CA TYR A 49 23.43 17.45 -10.08
C TYR A 49 23.16 15.94 -10.07
N ASP A 50 22.22 15.55 -9.21
CA ASP A 50 21.83 14.15 -9.07
C ASP A 50 20.80 13.83 -10.19
N PRO A 51 21.17 13.00 -11.18
CA PRO A 51 20.32 12.73 -12.33
C PRO A 51 19.06 11.94 -11.95
N PHE A 52 19.01 11.36 -10.75
CA PHE A 52 17.90 10.54 -10.26
C PHE A 52 16.77 11.37 -9.65
N VAL A 53 16.95 12.68 -9.43
CA VAL A 53 16.04 13.52 -8.63
C VAL A 53 14.59 13.45 -9.09
N LEU A 54 14.33 13.49 -10.40
CA LEU A 54 12.96 13.44 -10.91
C LEU A 54 12.31 12.07 -10.65
N ALA A 55 13.03 10.98 -10.93
CA ALA A 55 12.55 9.63 -10.66
C ALA A 55 12.32 9.40 -9.17
N SER A 56 13.23 9.87 -8.30
CA SER A 56 13.08 9.85 -6.85
C SER A 56 11.86 10.66 -6.40
N ALA A 57 11.66 11.87 -6.94
CA ALA A 57 10.54 12.73 -6.58
C ALA A 57 9.19 12.15 -7.02
N ILE A 58 9.11 11.57 -8.22
CA ILE A 58 7.94 10.85 -8.69
C ILE A 58 7.68 9.63 -7.79
N GLY A 59 8.71 8.84 -7.49
CA GLY A 59 8.60 7.65 -6.64
C GLY A 59 8.10 8.00 -5.24
N VAL A 60 8.76 8.94 -4.57
CA VAL A 60 8.39 9.38 -3.22
C VAL A 60 7.03 10.08 -3.19
N GLY A 61 6.70 10.88 -4.21
CA GLY A 61 5.38 11.46 -4.40
C GLY A 61 4.28 10.40 -4.53
N THR A 62 4.58 9.34 -5.29
CA THR A 62 3.69 8.17 -5.43
C THR A 62 3.53 7.44 -4.11
N ILE A 63 4.60 7.19 -3.36
CA ILE A 63 4.53 6.59 -2.02
C ILE A 63 3.59 7.40 -1.13
N ARG A 64 3.81 8.71 -1.06
CA ARG A 64 3.01 9.62 -0.24
C ARG A 64 1.54 9.51 -0.60
N ASN A 65 1.21 9.72 -1.87
CA ASN A 65 -0.18 9.79 -2.28
C ASN A 65 -0.86 8.42 -2.22
N CYS A 66 -0.20 7.38 -2.72
CA CYS A 66 -0.75 6.03 -2.76
C CYS A 66 -0.99 5.47 -1.36
N ILE A 67 -0.01 5.59 -0.44
CA ILE A 67 -0.19 5.05 0.91
C ILE A 67 -1.28 5.82 1.66
N HIS A 68 -1.25 7.16 1.65
CA HIS A 68 -2.23 7.95 2.40
C HIS A 68 -3.65 7.82 1.85
N ALA A 69 -3.83 7.95 0.53
CA ALA A 69 -5.16 7.87 -0.09
C ALA A 69 -5.77 6.48 0.12
N THR A 70 -5.01 5.41 -0.15
CA THR A 70 -5.49 4.04 0.04
C THR A 70 -5.81 3.75 1.50
N THR A 71 -4.93 4.11 2.44
CA THR A 71 -5.14 3.90 3.88
C THR A 71 -6.43 4.58 4.36
N ARG A 72 -6.67 5.85 3.99
CA ARG A 72 -7.89 6.57 4.39
C ARG A 72 -9.15 5.96 3.80
N ILE A 73 -9.15 5.65 2.50
CA ILE A 73 -10.28 4.97 1.83
C ILE A 73 -10.64 3.67 2.57
N LEU A 74 -9.63 2.84 2.84
CA LEU A 74 -9.83 1.56 3.52
C LEU A 74 -10.33 1.73 4.96
N PHE A 75 -9.83 2.72 5.71
CA PHE A 75 -10.33 3.02 7.06
C PHE A 75 -11.78 3.49 7.05
N ASN A 76 -12.15 4.33 6.09
CA ASN A 76 -13.52 4.82 5.99
C ASN A 76 -14.48 3.67 5.66
N TYR A 77 -14.09 2.75 4.78
CA TYR A 77 -14.86 1.53 4.52
C TYR A 77 -14.97 0.61 5.73
N LYS A 78 -13.89 0.48 6.52
CA LYS A 78 -13.89 -0.28 7.76
C LYS A 78 -14.85 0.33 8.79
N ASN A 79 -14.77 1.64 9.01
CA ASN A 79 -15.56 2.36 10.01
C ASN A 79 -17.06 2.42 9.66
N GLN A 80 -17.40 2.56 8.38
CA GLN A 80 -18.80 2.60 7.92
C GLN A 80 -19.44 1.21 7.81
N GLY A 81 -18.70 0.14 8.13
CA GLY A 81 -19.15 -1.24 7.91
C GLY A 81 -19.42 -1.54 6.43
N PHE A 82 -18.82 -0.77 5.51
CA PHE A 82 -19.07 -0.88 4.07
C PHE A 82 -18.68 -2.26 3.54
N LEU A 83 -17.57 -2.82 4.04
CA LEU A 83 -17.13 -4.17 3.66
C LEU A 83 -18.18 -5.24 4.00
N ASN A 84 -18.83 -5.13 5.16
CA ASN A 84 -19.89 -6.07 5.55
C ASN A 84 -21.09 -5.97 4.61
N LYS A 85 -21.47 -4.74 4.23
CA LYS A 85 -22.55 -4.50 3.26
C LYS A 85 -22.20 -5.06 1.88
N ILE A 86 -20.98 -4.86 1.40
CA ILE A 86 -20.51 -5.43 0.13
C ILE A 86 -20.55 -6.95 0.17
N TYR A 87 -20.14 -7.59 1.29
CA TYR A 87 -20.22 -9.04 1.43
C TYR A 87 -21.64 -9.60 1.46
N SER A 88 -22.63 -8.80 1.85
CA SER A 88 -24.06 -9.15 1.78
C SER A 88 -24.69 -8.90 0.40
N THR A 89 -23.97 -8.27 -0.52
CA THR A 89 -24.45 -8.00 -1.90
C THR A 89 -23.84 -8.98 -2.90
N PRO A 90 -24.48 -9.23 -4.06
CA PRO A 90 -23.93 -10.09 -5.11
C PRO A 90 -22.74 -9.46 -5.88
N ILE A 91 -22.07 -8.47 -5.30
CA ILE A 91 -20.92 -7.80 -5.92
C ILE A 91 -19.67 -8.66 -5.74
N SER A 92 -18.98 -8.94 -6.84
CA SER A 92 -17.71 -9.66 -6.80
C SER A 92 -16.65 -8.89 -6.00
N LYS A 93 -15.99 -9.59 -5.05
CA LYS A 93 -14.88 -9.06 -4.24
C LYS A 93 -13.71 -8.61 -5.12
N TRP A 94 -13.48 -9.31 -6.23
CA TRP A 94 -12.46 -8.95 -7.20
C TRP A 94 -12.77 -7.62 -7.89
N ASN A 95 -14.04 -7.33 -8.20
CA ASN A 95 -14.42 -6.04 -8.77
C ASN A 95 -14.19 -4.89 -7.78
N PHE A 96 -14.43 -5.14 -6.48
CA PHE A 96 -14.13 -4.17 -5.43
C PHE A 96 -12.63 -3.89 -5.31
N LEU A 97 -11.81 -4.93 -5.17
CA LEU A 97 -10.35 -4.78 -5.09
C LEU A 97 -9.78 -4.14 -6.36
N ALA A 98 -10.20 -4.60 -7.53
CA ALA A 98 -9.79 -4.01 -8.81
C ALA A 98 -10.19 -2.53 -8.92
N SER A 99 -11.35 -2.13 -8.39
CA SER A 99 -11.77 -0.73 -8.38
C SER A 99 -10.85 0.14 -7.52
N ILE A 100 -10.43 -0.34 -6.35
CA ILE A 100 -9.48 0.38 -5.47
C ILE A 100 -8.12 0.50 -6.14
N ILE A 101 -7.61 -0.60 -6.70
CA ILE A 101 -6.29 -0.62 -7.35
C ILE A 101 -6.29 0.30 -8.56
N LEU A 102 -7.26 0.15 -9.47
CA LEU A 102 -7.34 0.96 -10.69
C LEU A 102 -7.54 2.44 -10.37
N PHE A 103 -8.36 2.75 -9.36
CA PHE A 103 -8.56 4.13 -8.91
C PHE A 103 -7.25 4.74 -8.42
N ASN A 104 -6.50 4.03 -7.56
CA ASN A 104 -5.22 4.53 -7.06
C ASN A 104 -4.18 4.65 -8.17
N VAL A 105 -4.09 3.69 -9.09
CA VAL A 105 -3.22 3.79 -10.27
C VAL A 105 -3.56 5.04 -11.08
N LEU A 106 -4.84 5.30 -11.36
CA LEU A 106 -5.28 6.45 -12.15
C LEU A 106 -4.96 7.78 -11.47
N ILE A 107 -5.25 7.92 -10.17
CA ILE A 107 -4.94 9.17 -9.43
C ILE A 107 -3.44 9.40 -9.35
N ASN A 108 -2.65 8.36 -9.05
CA ASN A 108 -1.19 8.52 -9.02
C ASN A 108 -0.64 8.82 -10.41
N PHE A 109 -1.21 8.25 -11.47
CA PHE A 109 -0.80 8.56 -12.84
C PHE A 109 -1.02 10.04 -13.16
N ILE A 110 -2.19 10.61 -12.80
CA ILE A 110 -2.46 12.05 -12.96
C ILE A 110 -1.42 12.90 -12.22
N ILE A 111 -1.11 12.58 -10.96
CA ILE A 111 -0.12 13.32 -10.17
C ILE A 111 1.26 13.19 -10.79
N THR A 112 1.67 11.99 -11.19
CA THR A 112 2.94 11.74 -11.86
C THR A 112 3.05 12.52 -13.17
N THR A 113 2.00 12.54 -14.00
CA THR A 113 1.97 13.34 -15.22
C THR A 113 2.17 14.82 -14.91
N LEU A 114 1.49 15.35 -13.89
CA LEU A 114 1.67 16.75 -13.52
C LEU A 114 3.11 17.02 -13.03
N LEU A 115 3.67 16.19 -12.16
CA LEU A 115 5.06 16.31 -11.71
C LEU A 115 6.05 16.27 -12.88
N PHE A 116 5.85 15.33 -13.79
CA PHE A 116 6.62 15.22 -15.01
C PHE A 116 6.52 16.50 -15.85
N THR A 117 5.31 17.01 -16.11
CA THR A 117 5.13 18.26 -16.88
C THR A 117 5.79 19.47 -16.20
N THR A 118 5.75 19.56 -14.86
CA THR A 118 6.44 20.63 -14.14
C THR A 118 7.96 20.50 -14.23
N ALA A 119 8.49 19.27 -14.21
CA ALA A 119 9.92 19.03 -14.37
C ALA A 119 10.42 19.35 -15.79
N MET A 120 9.56 19.22 -16.80
CA MET A 120 9.89 19.59 -18.18
C MET A 120 10.10 21.08 -18.39
N LEU A 121 9.83 21.94 -17.41
CA LEU A 121 10.21 23.35 -17.44
C LEU A 121 11.74 23.53 -17.39
N TYR A 122 12.46 22.57 -16.82
CA TYR A 122 13.90 22.61 -16.63
C TYR A 122 14.65 21.92 -17.79
N ALA A 123 15.66 22.59 -18.36
CA ALA A 123 16.36 22.12 -19.55
C ALA A 123 17.11 20.80 -19.33
N ASP A 124 17.80 20.63 -18.21
CA ASP A 124 18.56 19.42 -17.90
C ASP A 124 17.67 18.18 -17.82
N GLN A 125 16.44 18.32 -17.30
CA GLN A 125 15.47 17.23 -17.25
C GLN A 125 14.98 16.84 -18.63
N ARG A 126 14.86 17.79 -19.57
CA ARG A 126 14.52 17.50 -20.96
C ARG A 126 15.64 16.76 -21.68
N ASN A 127 16.90 17.13 -21.42
CA ASN A 127 18.05 16.47 -22.01
C ASN A 127 18.14 15.01 -21.58
N ASN A 128 17.86 14.73 -20.30
CA ASN A 128 17.85 13.37 -19.75
C ASN A 128 16.81 12.45 -20.40
N LEU A 129 15.75 12.97 -21.05
CA LEU A 129 14.70 12.16 -21.67
C LEU A 129 15.21 11.21 -22.76
N ASN A 130 16.31 11.56 -23.43
CA ASN A 130 16.87 10.76 -24.52
C ASN A 130 17.43 9.43 -24.02
N ASP A 131 17.89 9.39 -22.77
CA ASP A 131 18.53 8.22 -22.17
C ASP A 131 17.54 7.37 -21.37
N VAL A 132 16.28 7.81 -21.22
CA VAL A 132 15.27 7.12 -20.41
C VAL A 132 14.88 5.77 -21.03
N ASN A 133 15.11 4.70 -20.28
CA ASN A 133 14.48 3.41 -20.52
C ASN A 133 13.07 3.40 -19.91
N TRP A 134 12.08 3.78 -20.72
CA TRP A 134 10.67 3.85 -20.33
C TRP A 134 10.09 2.52 -19.86
N GLY A 135 10.56 1.39 -20.41
CA GLY A 135 10.11 0.07 -20.00
C GLY A 135 10.46 -0.21 -18.54
N MET A 136 11.73 0.01 -18.17
CA MET A 136 12.18 -0.10 -16.78
C MET A 136 11.44 0.89 -15.88
N PHE A 137 11.35 2.15 -16.29
CA PHE A 137 10.68 3.18 -15.51
C PHE A 137 9.21 2.82 -15.19
N LEU A 138 8.45 2.40 -16.20
CA LEU A 138 7.03 2.05 -16.03
C LEU A 138 6.82 0.76 -15.22
N ILE A 139 7.68 -0.26 -15.39
CA ILE A 139 7.63 -1.47 -14.58
C ILE A 139 7.91 -1.14 -13.11
N GLY A 140 8.98 -0.39 -12.84
CA GLY A 140 9.31 0.07 -11.49
C GLY A 140 8.17 0.89 -10.88
N TYR A 141 7.56 1.78 -11.66
CA TYR A 141 6.42 2.59 -11.22
C TYR A 141 5.20 1.74 -10.84
N LEU A 142 4.81 0.79 -11.68
CA LEU A 142 3.68 -0.11 -11.38
C LEU A 142 3.96 -0.98 -10.16
N MET A 143 5.17 -1.53 -10.04
CA MET A 143 5.59 -2.29 -8.86
C MET A 143 5.53 -1.43 -7.60
N LEU A 144 5.92 -0.15 -7.69
CA LEU A 144 5.87 0.78 -6.56
C LEU A 144 4.43 1.04 -6.12
N VAL A 145 3.52 1.32 -7.06
CA VAL A 145 2.11 1.56 -6.76
C VAL A 145 1.48 0.33 -6.11
N ILE A 146 1.69 -0.87 -6.67
CA ILE A 146 1.17 -2.12 -6.10
C ILE A 146 1.71 -2.34 -4.69
N THR A 147 3.02 -2.17 -4.48
CA THR A 147 3.65 -2.31 -3.17
C THR A 147 3.04 -1.35 -2.15
N CYS A 148 2.83 -0.08 -2.53
CA CYS A 148 2.22 0.92 -1.65
C CYS A 148 0.77 0.56 -1.28
N ILE A 149 -0.03 0.09 -2.24
CA ILE A 149 -1.42 -0.36 -1.97
C ILE A 149 -1.43 -1.51 -0.97
N LEU A 150 -0.58 -2.52 -1.17
CA LEU A 150 -0.50 -3.68 -0.29
C LEU A 150 -0.06 -3.29 1.14
N PHE A 151 0.90 -2.37 1.25
CA PHE A 151 1.30 -1.81 2.54
C PHE A 151 0.18 -1.03 3.23
N SER A 152 -0.64 -0.27 2.49
CA SER A 152 -1.83 0.37 3.07
C SER A 152 -2.82 -0.65 3.62
N PHE A 153 -3.03 -1.78 2.94
CA PHE A 153 -3.86 -2.86 3.49
C PHE A 153 -3.29 -3.40 4.80
N LEU A 154 -1.97 -3.61 4.90
CA LEU A 154 -1.33 -4.02 6.15
C LEU A 154 -1.53 -2.98 7.27
N ILE A 155 -1.33 -1.69 6.98
CA ILE A 155 -1.52 -0.62 7.97
C ILE A 155 -2.95 -0.65 8.51
N VAL A 156 -3.96 -0.74 7.64
CA VAL A 156 -5.38 -0.74 8.04
C VAL A 156 -5.75 -1.99 8.83
N GLU A 157 -5.09 -3.10 8.55
CA GLU A 157 -5.31 -4.38 9.20
C GLU A 157 -4.79 -4.38 10.65
N TYR A 158 -3.58 -3.83 10.87
CA TYR A 158 -2.96 -3.77 12.20
C TYR A 158 -3.41 -2.59 13.05
N VAL A 159 -3.79 -1.49 12.42
CA VAL A 159 -4.13 -0.26 13.12
C VAL A 159 -5.65 -0.18 13.37
N LYS A 160 -6.01 0.27 14.57
CA LYS A 160 -7.41 0.37 15.02
C LYS A 160 -8.08 1.70 14.71
N THR A 161 -7.32 2.80 14.65
CA THR A 161 -7.85 4.16 14.47
C THR A 161 -7.25 4.86 13.26
N ASN A 162 -8.01 5.75 12.63
CA ASN A 162 -7.58 6.49 11.44
C ASN A 162 -6.35 7.37 11.73
N ASP A 163 -6.30 8.02 12.90
CA ASP A 163 -5.19 8.90 13.28
C ASP A 163 -3.86 8.13 13.40
N LYS A 164 -3.89 6.96 14.04
CA LYS A 164 -2.70 6.10 14.15
C LYS A 164 -2.26 5.59 12.78
N ALA A 165 -3.20 5.33 11.87
CA ALA A 165 -2.88 4.85 10.54
C ALA A 165 -2.27 5.94 9.67
N SER A 166 -2.77 7.18 9.83
CA SER A 166 -2.19 8.37 9.22
C SER A 166 -0.78 8.65 9.76
N PHE A 167 -0.56 8.47 11.07
CA PHE A 167 0.77 8.53 11.67
C PHE A 167 1.72 7.52 11.05
N TRP A 168 1.35 6.23 11.00
CA TRP A 168 2.19 5.21 10.39
C TRP A 168 2.43 5.45 8.90
N SER A 169 1.42 5.91 8.16
CA SER A 169 1.57 6.29 6.74
C SER A 169 2.62 7.40 6.56
N ASN A 170 2.59 8.42 7.43
CA ASN A 170 3.58 9.50 7.43
C ASN A 170 4.98 9.00 7.81
N VAL A 171 5.10 8.13 8.80
CA VAL A 171 6.40 7.53 9.19
C VAL A 171 7.00 6.77 7.99
N PHE A 172 6.20 5.95 7.31
CA PHE A 172 6.66 5.25 6.09
C PHE A 172 7.08 6.24 5.01
N PHE A 173 6.27 7.28 4.75
CA PHE A 173 6.58 8.32 3.78
C PHE A 173 7.90 9.03 4.08
N TYR A 174 8.05 9.62 5.26
CA TYR A 174 9.25 10.39 5.60
C TYR A 174 10.51 9.53 5.60
N THR A 175 10.39 8.28 6.04
CA THR A 175 11.54 7.37 5.99
C THR A 175 11.92 7.07 4.53
N CYS A 176 10.96 6.86 3.65
CA CYS A 176 11.23 6.67 2.22
C CYS A 176 11.84 7.92 1.57
N VAL A 177 11.38 9.13 1.94
CA VAL A 177 11.94 10.40 1.44
C VAL A 177 13.44 10.47 1.68
N TRP A 178 13.89 10.15 2.90
CA TRP A 178 15.28 10.30 3.30
C TRP A 178 16.18 9.18 2.75
N PHE A 179 15.70 7.94 2.69
CA PHE A 179 16.52 6.78 2.36
C PHE A 179 16.44 6.32 0.90
N LEU A 180 15.49 6.80 0.09
CA LEU A 180 15.28 6.31 -1.28
C LEU A 180 15.69 7.31 -2.37
N GLY A 181 16.69 8.15 -2.09
CA GLY A 181 17.35 8.98 -3.12
C GLY A 181 16.71 10.34 -3.39
N LEU A 182 15.74 10.80 -2.58
CA LEU A 182 15.22 12.16 -2.68
C LEU A 182 15.89 13.10 -1.67
N GLY A 183 15.79 12.78 -0.39
CA GLY A 183 16.37 13.60 0.69
C GLY A 183 17.89 13.52 0.74
N VAL A 184 18.44 12.31 0.67
CA VAL A 184 19.88 12.07 0.55
C VAL A 184 20.14 11.47 -0.84
N PRO A 185 21.07 12.03 -1.64
CA PRO A 185 21.44 11.46 -2.93
C PRO A 185 21.91 10.01 -2.81
N ILE A 186 21.60 9.18 -3.80
CA ILE A 186 21.96 7.75 -3.78
C ILE A 186 23.46 7.55 -3.78
N SER A 187 24.19 8.40 -4.52
CA SER A 187 25.65 8.42 -4.52
C SER A 187 26.21 8.54 -3.10
N GLU A 188 25.65 9.43 -2.28
CA GLU A 188 26.08 9.62 -0.88
C GLU A 188 25.67 8.45 0.02
N ILE A 189 24.46 7.90 -0.16
CA ILE A 189 24.02 6.70 0.59
C ILE A 189 24.96 5.51 0.30
N SER A 190 25.38 5.36 -0.96
CA SER A 190 26.19 4.22 -1.41
C SER A 190 27.63 4.24 -0.88
N GLN A 191 28.15 5.40 -0.47
CA GLN A 191 29.48 5.52 0.14
C GLN A 191 29.56 4.86 1.53
N TYR A 192 28.42 4.70 2.21
CA TYR A 192 28.34 4.16 3.55
C TYR A 192 27.53 2.86 3.56
N GLU A 193 28.22 1.73 3.76
CA GLU A 193 27.60 0.40 3.73
C GLU A 193 26.42 0.28 4.72
N PHE A 194 26.54 0.85 5.92
CA PHE A 194 25.47 0.82 6.92
C PHE A 194 24.16 1.44 6.40
N PHE A 195 24.23 2.62 5.80
CA PHE A 195 23.05 3.27 5.24
C PHE A 195 22.50 2.48 4.04
N THR A 196 23.38 1.95 3.21
CA THR A 196 23.00 1.04 2.12
C THR A 196 22.24 -0.18 2.64
N TYR A 197 22.69 -0.82 3.72
CA TYR A 197 21.97 -1.93 4.34
C TYR A 197 20.61 -1.52 4.90
N LEU A 198 20.56 -0.36 5.56
CA LEU A 198 19.32 0.17 6.13
C LEU A 198 18.26 0.40 5.05
N THR A 199 18.67 0.84 3.85
CA THR A 199 17.72 1.06 2.76
C THR A 199 17.02 -0.23 2.29
N TYR A 200 17.62 -1.41 2.46
CA TYR A 200 16.99 -2.70 2.08
C TYR A 200 15.81 -3.10 2.96
N LEU A 201 15.66 -2.47 4.13
CA LEU A 201 14.49 -2.68 4.98
C LEU A 201 13.22 -2.07 4.39
N PHE A 202 13.34 -1.14 3.44
CA PHE A 202 12.21 -0.47 2.81
C PHE A 202 11.83 -1.18 1.51
N PRO A 203 10.68 -1.86 1.46
CA PRO A 203 10.35 -2.67 0.29
C PRO A 203 10.09 -1.84 -0.97
N GLN A 204 9.77 -0.55 -0.81
CA GLN A 204 9.65 0.41 -1.89
C GLN A 204 10.99 0.67 -2.60
N LYS A 205 12.13 0.40 -1.94
CA LYS A 205 13.48 0.56 -2.52
C LYS A 205 13.60 -0.16 -3.85
N TYR A 206 13.18 -1.42 -3.91
CA TYR A 206 13.37 -2.25 -5.10
C TYR A 206 12.68 -1.65 -6.32
N ALA A 207 11.45 -1.16 -6.14
CA ALA A 207 10.70 -0.53 -7.22
C ALA A 207 11.26 0.85 -7.59
N ILE A 208 11.66 1.66 -6.61
CA ILE A 208 12.26 2.98 -6.86
C ILE A 208 13.61 2.85 -7.57
N ASN A 209 14.46 1.91 -7.19
CA ASN A 209 15.75 1.70 -7.85
C ASN A 209 15.56 1.29 -9.32
N ILE A 210 14.54 0.48 -9.65
CA ILE A 210 14.18 0.17 -11.04
C ILE A 210 13.75 1.45 -11.79
N MET A 211 12.95 2.31 -11.16
CA MET A 211 12.55 3.59 -11.76
C MET A 211 13.75 4.50 -12.00
N GLN A 212 14.64 4.64 -11.02
CA GLN A 212 15.81 5.50 -11.10
C GLN A 212 16.82 5.01 -12.13
N ALA A 213 17.10 3.71 -12.17
CA ALA A 213 17.93 3.09 -13.19
C ALA A 213 17.33 3.25 -14.59
N GLY A 214 16.02 3.06 -14.72
CA GLY A 214 15.30 3.31 -15.97
C GLY A 214 15.36 4.78 -16.41
N TRP A 215 15.30 5.71 -15.46
CA TRP A 215 15.35 7.15 -15.76
C TRP A 215 16.68 7.61 -16.33
N ILE A 216 17.80 7.03 -15.89
CA ILE A 216 19.14 7.39 -16.40
C ILE A 216 19.64 6.44 -17.50
N GLY A 217 18.83 5.48 -17.94
CA GLY A 217 19.23 4.47 -18.93
C GLY A 217 20.23 3.42 -18.44
N ALA A 218 20.48 3.32 -17.13
CA ALA A 218 21.42 2.35 -16.55
C ALA A 218 20.77 0.96 -16.44
N THR A 219 20.75 0.22 -17.54
CA THR A 219 20.16 -1.13 -17.59
C THR A 219 20.88 -2.14 -16.70
N ASP A 220 22.11 -1.86 -16.30
CA ASP A 220 22.95 -2.69 -15.44
C ASP A 220 22.90 -2.29 -13.95
N PHE A 221 22.12 -1.27 -13.59
CA PHE A 221 22.05 -0.70 -12.24
C PHE A 221 23.39 -0.17 -11.71
N GLN A 222 24.29 0.27 -12.61
CA GLN A 222 25.52 0.96 -12.24
C GLN A 222 25.37 2.47 -12.44
N ILE A 223 25.86 3.27 -11.50
CA ILE A 223 25.82 4.74 -11.55
C ILE A 223 27.19 5.20 -12.05
N GLY A 224 27.34 5.37 -13.37
CA GLY A 224 28.61 5.67 -14.03
C GLY A 224 29.17 7.09 -13.84
N ILE A 225 28.75 7.82 -12.79
CA ILE A 225 28.92 9.29 -12.72
C ILE A 225 29.98 9.76 -11.72
N VAL A 226 30.57 8.89 -10.89
CA VAL A 226 31.62 9.32 -9.95
C VAL A 226 32.74 8.30 -9.88
N ASP A 227 33.99 8.75 -10.07
CA ASP A 227 35.23 8.01 -9.83
C ASP A 227 35.15 7.27 -8.48
N GLY A 228 34.84 5.97 -8.53
CA GLY A 228 34.51 5.16 -7.35
C GLY A 228 33.33 4.20 -7.52
N GLY A 229 32.54 4.32 -8.60
CA GLY A 229 31.55 3.30 -8.99
C GLY A 229 30.41 3.12 -7.99
N ALA A 230 29.59 4.16 -7.81
CA ALA A 230 28.35 4.01 -7.06
C ALA A 230 27.42 3.00 -7.78
N ASN A 231 26.76 2.12 -7.02
CA ASN A 231 25.80 1.14 -7.52
C ASN A 231 24.53 1.26 -6.67
N PHE A 232 23.37 0.92 -7.23
CA PHE A 232 22.13 0.74 -6.46
C PHE A 232 22.19 -0.40 -5.41
N GLY A 233 23.33 -1.09 -5.33
CA GLY A 233 23.70 -2.09 -4.35
C GLY A 233 23.47 -3.53 -4.81
N TYR A 234 23.17 -3.75 -6.10
CA TYR A 234 22.82 -5.06 -6.65
C TYR A 234 23.99 -5.80 -7.33
N GLY A 235 25.18 -5.20 -7.35
CA GLY A 235 26.36 -5.79 -7.97
C GLY A 235 26.17 -6.01 -9.48
N ILE A 236 26.52 -7.19 -9.96
CA ILE A 236 26.36 -7.62 -11.37
C ILE A 236 24.95 -8.17 -11.69
N TYR A 237 24.07 -8.28 -10.69
CA TYR A 237 22.81 -9.02 -10.80
C TYR A 237 21.63 -8.10 -11.15
N VAL A 238 21.49 -7.79 -12.44
CA VAL A 238 20.44 -6.91 -12.99
C VAL A 238 19.01 -7.37 -12.66
N PHE A 239 18.77 -8.69 -12.57
CA PHE A 239 17.45 -9.24 -12.28
C PHE A 239 17.05 -9.12 -10.79
N LEU A 240 18.02 -8.88 -9.90
CA LEU A 240 17.83 -8.91 -8.45
C LEU A 240 16.77 -7.92 -7.94
N PRO A 241 16.74 -6.63 -8.34
CA PRO A 241 15.70 -5.71 -7.90
C PRO A 241 14.29 -6.14 -8.34
N TYR A 242 14.13 -6.68 -9.55
CA TYR A 242 12.85 -7.20 -10.04
C TYR A 242 12.38 -8.41 -9.23
N LEU A 243 13.30 -9.34 -8.95
CA LEU A 243 13.02 -10.52 -8.16
C LEU A 243 12.64 -10.16 -6.73
N LEU A 244 13.44 -9.32 -6.06
CA LEU A 244 13.19 -8.89 -4.68
C LEU A 244 11.89 -8.09 -4.57
N GLY A 245 11.63 -7.16 -5.49
CA GLY A 245 10.37 -6.42 -5.53
C GLY A 245 9.16 -7.34 -5.76
N SER A 246 9.30 -8.35 -6.61
CA SER A 246 8.24 -9.34 -6.83
C SER A 246 8.00 -10.20 -5.59
N ILE A 247 9.08 -10.67 -4.92
CA ILE A 247 9.00 -11.43 -3.67
C ILE A 247 8.28 -10.61 -2.60
N VAL A 248 8.61 -9.32 -2.44
CA VAL A 248 7.90 -8.41 -1.53
C VAL A 248 6.40 -8.38 -1.82
N ILE A 249 6.01 -8.22 -3.09
CA ILE A 249 4.60 -8.17 -3.48
C ILE A 249 3.90 -9.48 -3.15
N PHE A 250 4.46 -10.63 -3.54
CA PHE A 250 3.86 -11.94 -3.31
C PHE A 250 3.80 -12.32 -1.83
N THR A 251 4.85 -12.04 -1.07
CA THR A 251 4.89 -12.31 0.38
C THR A 251 3.87 -11.45 1.13
N THR A 252 3.78 -10.16 0.80
CA THR A 252 2.79 -9.24 1.39
C THR A 252 1.36 -9.65 1.05
N LEU A 253 1.11 -10.04 -0.21
CA LEU A 253 -0.19 -10.53 -0.64
C LEU A 253 -0.58 -11.82 0.09
N THR A 254 0.34 -12.78 0.17
CA THR A 254 0.13 -14.05 0.88
C THR A 254 -0.16 -13.80 2.35
N TRP A 255 0.59 -12.89 2.98
CA TRP A 255 0.36 -12.46 4.36
C TRP A 255 -1.06 -11.91 4.56
N LEU A 256 -1.52 -11.01 3.70
CA LEU A 256 -2.87 -10.45 3.76
C LEU A 256 -3.95 -11.52 3.59
N VAL A 257 -3.75 -12.50 2.70
CA VAL A 257 -4.66 -13.63 2.53
C VAL A 257 -4.72 -14.48 3.79
N MET A 258 -3.58 -14.78 4.41
CA MET A 258 -3.52 -15.54 5.67
C MET A 258 -4.23 -14.81 6.82
N LEU A 259 -4.05 -13.50 6.96
CA LEU A 259 -4.74 -12.70 7.98
C LEU A 259 -6.26 -12.74 7.79
N ASN A 260 -6.73 -12.57 6.55
CA ASN A 260 -8.15 -12.65 6.23
C ASN A 260 -8.74 -14.05 6.50
N TYR A 261 -7.99 -15.10 6.18
CA TYR A 261 -8.39 -16.48 6.46
C TYR A 261 -8.51 -16.73 7.97
N LYS A 262 -7.51 -16.33 8.76
CA LYS A 262 -7.52 -16.44 10.23
C LYS A 262 -8.69 -15.69 10.85
N LYS A 263 -8.98 -14.48 10.37
CA LYS A 263 -10.15 -13.70 10.81
C LYS A 263 -11.47 -14.42 10.54
N ARG A 264 -11.62 -15.00 9.35
CA ARG A 264 -12.82 -15.76 8.98
C ARG A 264 -13.03 -16.98 9.88
N ILE A 265 -11.97 -17.76 10.13
CA ILE A 265 -12.04 -18.91 11.04
C ILE A 265 -12.44 -18.46 12.45
N ASN A 266 -11.82 -17.41 12.97
CA ASN A 266 -12.11 -16.91 14.31
C ASN A 266 -13.55 -16.39 14.43
N ALA A 267 -14.08 -15.75 13.39
CA ALA A 267 -15.48 -15.32 13.35
C ALA A 267 -16.43 -16.53 13.42
N ILE A 268 -16.18 -17.58 12.62
CA ILE A 268 -17.00 -18.81 12.64
C ILE A 268 -16.96 -19.47 14.02
N LYS A 269 -15.77 -19.61 14.61
CA LYS A 269 -15.60 -20.16 15.97
C LYS A 269 -16.34 -19.34 17.02
N SER A 270 -16.25 -18.01 16.96
CA SER A 270 -16.95 -17.12 17.88
C SER A 270 -18.47 -17.23 17.75
N THR A 271 -19.00 -17.33 16.53
CA THR A 271 -20.44 -17.54 16.31
C THR A 271 -20.89 -18.90 16.85
N SER A 272 -20.13 -19.95 16.61
CA SER A 272 -20.41 -21.30 17.16
C SER A 272 -20.47 -21.28 18.69
N ASN A 273 -19.45 -20.72 19.34
CA ASN A 273 -19.41 -20.62 20.80
C ASN A 273 -20.59 -19.79 21.36
N ASN A 274 -20.97 -18.71 20.69
CA ASN A 274 -22.11 -17.89 21.12
C ASN A 274 -23.45 -18.64 20.99
N ILE A 275 -23.61 -19.48 19.96
CA ILE A 275 -24.79 -20.35 19.80
C ILE A 275 -24.84 -21.39 20.93
N GLU A 276 -23.71 -22.02 21.25
CA GLU A 276 -23.63 -22.99 22.35
C GLU A 276 -23.98 -22.35 23.70
N ILE A 277 -23.45 -21.15 23.98
CA ILE A 277 -23.76 -20.39 25.19
C ILE A 277 -25.24 -20.03 25.24
N SER A 278 -25.81 -19.53 24.13
CA SER A 278 -27.24 -19.20 24.06
C SER A 278 -28.13 -20.42 24.31
N ASN A 279 -27.78 -21.57 23.74
CA ASN A 279 -28.48 -22.83 23.96
C ASN A 279 -28.36 -23.29 25.42
N ALA A 280 -27.20 -23.11 26.06
CA ALA A 280 -27.03 -23.40 27.49
C ALA A 280 -27.91 -22.50 28.38
N TYR A 281 -28.04 -21.21 28.07
CA TYR A 281 -28.93 -20.31 28.81
C TYR A 281 -30.41 -20.70 28.66
N LYS A 282 -30.86 -21.02 27.43
CA LYS A 282 -32.23 -21.51 27.20
C LYS A 282 -32.51 -22.78 28.01
N ARG A 283 -31.55 -23.70 28.10
CA ARG A 283 -31.67 -24.91 28.93
C ARG A 283 -31.85 -24.58 30.40
N ILE A 284 -31.04 -23.67 30.95
CA ILE A 284 -31.15 -23.24 32.35
C ILE A 284 -32.52 -22.58 32.62
N GLU A 285 -33.02 -21.75 31.69
CA GLU A 285 -34.32 -21.10 31.83
C GLU A 285 -35.48 -22.11 31.80
N LEU A 286 -35.41 -23.11 30.91
CA LEU A 286 -36.40 -24.20 30.86
C LEU A 286 -36.39 -25.01 32.15
N ILE A 287 -35.21 -25.37 32.68
CA ILE A 287 -35.08 -26.08 33.96
C ILE A 287 -35.69 -25.28 35.11
N LYS A 288 -35.53 -23.95 35.13
CA LYS A 288 -36.11 -23.07 36.17
C LYS A 288 -37.64 -22.96 36.11
N LYS A 289 -38.25 -23.21 34.95
CA LYS A 289 -39.71 -23.11 34.76
C LYS A 289 -40.45 -24.42 35.02
N ILE A 290 -39.73 -25.53 35.10
CA ILE A 290 -40.29 -26.85 35.34
C ILE A 290 -40.66 -26.98 36.82
N ASN A 291 -41.92 -27.31 37.08
CA ASN A 291 -42.45 -27.53 38.44
C ASN A 291 -42.62 -29.02 38.78
N ASN A 292 -42.33 -29.91 37.83
CA ASN A 292 -42.61 -31.34 37.87
C ASN A 292 -41.34 -32.17 37.52
N LEU A 293 -41.04 -33.20 38.31
CA LEU A 293 -39.92 -34.12 38.11
C LEU A 293 -39.99 -34.90 36.78
N GLU A 294 -41.20 -35.17 36.30
CA GLU A 294 -41.48 -35.89 35.05
C GLU A 294 -41.18 -35.03 33.81
N GLU A 295 -41.53 -33.73 33.84
CA GLU A 295 -41.15 -32.76 32.80
C GLU A 295 -39.62 -32.57 32.73
N LEU A 296 -38.94 -32.61 33.89
CA LEU A 296 -37.48 -32.55 33.94
C LEU A 296 -36.84 -33.79 33.29
N ASN A 297 -37.37 -34.98 33.58
CA ASN A 297 -36.88 -36.23 32.99
C ASN A 297 -37.09 -36.28 31.47
N GLN A 298 -38.24 -35.80 30.97
CA GLN A 298 -38.48 -35.67 29.53
C GLN A 298 -37.50 -34.70 28.87
N LEU A 299 -37.16 -33.59 29.53
CA LEU A 299 -36.18 -32.63 29.01
C LEU A 299 -34.76 -33.21 29.00
N ILE A 300 -34.40 -34.08 29.95
CA ILE A 300 -33.12 -34.78 29.99
C ILE A 300 -33.04 -35.86 28.87
N GLU A 301 -34.11 -36.62 28.65
CA GLU A 301 -34.16 -37.63 27.56
C GLU A 301 -34.07 -37.00 26.17
N ASN A 302 -34.81 -35.92 25.93
CA ASN A 302 -34.77 -35.16 24.67
C ASN A 302 -33.39 -34.51 24.40
N ASN A 303 -32.56 -34.34 25.42
CA ASN A 303 -31.18 -33.83 25.26
C ASN A 303 -30.13 -34.95 25.16
N LYS A 304 -30.44 -36.18 25.56
CA LYS A 304 -29.55 -37.35 25.41
C LYS A 304 -29.60 -37.94 23.99
N THR A 305 -30.70 -37.73 23.28
CA THR A 305 -30.80 -38.05 21.86
C THR A 305 -30.14 -36.94 21.04
N PRO A 306 -28.99 -37.19 20.37
CA PRO A 306 -28.41 -36.19 19.49
C PRO A 306 -29.42 -35.86 18.40
N ASN A 307 -29.68 -34.57 18.22
CA ASN A 307 -30.52 -34.01 17.18
C ASN A 307 -29.91 -34.36 15.80
N ASN A 308 -30.20 -35.56 15.30
CA ASN A 308 -29.82 -36.04 13.96
C ASN A 308 -30.74 -35.49 12.85
N GLY A 309 -31.57 -34.49 13.16
CA GLY A 309 -32.47 -33.85 12.21
C GLY A 309 -32.27 -32.34 12.19
N GLY A 310 -31.46 -31.84 11.26
CA GLY A 310 -31.28 -30.42 11.01
C GLY A 310 -30.65 -30.23 9.63
N SER A 311 -31.53 -30.12 8.63
CA SER A 311 -31.23 -29.76 7.24
C SER A 311 -30.74 -28.32 7.12
#